data_AF-A0A7C4V756-F1
#
_entry.id   AF-A0A7C4V756-F1
#
_cell.length_a   1.000
_cell.length_b   1.000
_cell.length_c   1.000
_cell.angle_alpha   90.00
_cell.angle_beta   90.00
_cell.angle_gamma   90.00
#
_symmetry.space_group_name_H-M   'P 1'
#
loop_
_entity.id
_entity.type
_entity.pdbx_description
1 polymer ?
#
loop_
_entity_poly.entity_id
_entity_poly.type
_entity_poly.pdbx_seq_one_letter_code
_entity_poly.pdbx_strand_id
1 'polypeptide(L)'
;AGEVALLENVRFEPGEKKNDPELARAYARLGEAFVLDAFGSAHREHASVVGVARELPSYAGLLMEKEVKALGRLLHHPERPFWVVLGGAKVSDKIGVIESLLPRVDGMAIGGAMAFTFLKAAGGQVGASLVEDDKLELALRLLDRARELDKPLLLPSDVVAAQAIREEAETRVVPADAVPEGWMGLDIGPATREAFASALAGARTVFWNGPMGVFETPPFDAGTLAVAEALAALDAYTVVGGGDSVAAVNRLGYADRFSHVSTGGGASLEFLERGTLPGIEALGGLSPEEVAP
;
A
#
# COMPACT_ATOMS: atom_id res chain seq x y z
N ALA A 1 -25.64 31.65 2.47
CA ALA A 1 -25.66 30.25 2.92
C ALA A 1 -25.75 29.35 1.69
N GLY A 2 -24.89 28.33 1.60
CA GLY A 2 -24.75 27.50 0.39
C GLY A 2 -23.73 28.01 -0.65
N GLU A 3 -22.97 29.07 -0.31
CA GLU A 3 -21.83 29.52 -1.10
C GLU A 3 -20.60 28.63 -0.80
N VAL A 4 -19.73 28.46 -1.79
CA VAL A 4 -18.50 27.65 -1.68
C VAL A 4 -17.32 28.51 -2.14
N ALA A 5 -16.26 28.52 -1.34
CA ALA A 5 -15.00 29.16 -1.68
C ALA A 5 -13.88 28.11 -1.67
N LEU A 6 -13.07 28.08 -2.72
CA LEU A 6 -11.82 27.34 -2.77
C LEU A 6 -10.68 28.32 -2.54
N LEU A 7 -9.89 28.06 -1.51
CA LEU A 7 -8.69 28.85 -1.22
C LEU A 7 -7.52 28.42 -2.10
N GLU A 8 -6.47 29.24 -2.07
CA GLU A 8 -5.21 28.93 -2.73
C GLU A 8 -4.51 27.73 -2.08
N ASN A 9 -3.49 27.19 -2.75
CA ASN A 9 -2.74 26.04 -2.27
C ASN A 9 -2.12 26.27 -0.87
N VAL A 10 -2.56 25.49 0.14
CA VAL A 10 -2.07 25.57 1.53
C VAL A 10 -0.55 25.41 1.64
N ARG A 11 0.12 24.77 0.67
CA ARG A 11 1.59 24.62 0.67
C ARG A 11 2.34 25.88 0.25
N PHE A 12 1.64 26.93 -0.17
CA PHE A 12 2.25 28.26 -0.34
C PHE A 12 2.49 28.94 1.01
N GLU A 13 1.79 28.51 2.07
CA GLU A 13 2.04 29.00 3.42
C GLU A 13 3.31 28.36 4.01
N PRO A 14 4.34 29.15 4.40
CA PRO A 14 5.61 28.62 4.89
C PRO A 14 5.48 27.87 6.23
N GLY A 15 4.40 28.10 6.97
CA GLY A 15 4.07 27.44 8.24
C GLY A 15 3.36 26.10 8.07
N GLU A 16 2.86 25.75 6.88
CA GLU A 16 1.96 24.61 6.66
C GLU A 16 2.59 23.29 7.11
N LYS A 17 3.78 22.97 6.57
CA LYS A 17 4.50 21.72 6.89
C LYS A 17 5.09 21.67 8.29
N LYS A 18 5.14 22.83 8.98
CA LYS A 18 5.69 22.96 10.32
C LYS A 18 4.62 22.87 11.40
N ASN A 19 3.36 22.68 11.00
CA ASN A 19 2.21 22.76 11.90
C ASN A 19 2.20 24.07 12.70
N ASP A 20 2.47 25.19 12.02
CA ASP A 20 2.62 26.49 12.69
C ASP A 20 1.33 26.88 13.45
N PRO A 21 1.40 27.12 14.78
CA PRO A 21 0.21 27.45 15.57
C PRO A 21 -0.45 28.77 15.19
N GLU A 22 0.30 29.77 14.71
CA GLU A 22 -0.27 31.04 14.26
C GLU A 22 -1.04 30.86 12.96
N LEU A 23 -0.52 30.03 12.05
CA LEU A 23 -1.20 29.66 10.82
C LEU A 23 -2.46 28.81 11.10
N ALA A 24 -2.37 27.83 12.00
CA ALA A 24 -3.52 27.04 12.43
C ALA A 24 -4.66 27.93 12.99
N ARG A 25 -4.31 28.89 13.87
CA ARG A 25 -5.26 29.91 14.35
C ARG A 25 -5.77 30.81 13.23
N ALA A 26 -4.98 31.05 12.19
CA ALA A 26 -5.43 31.81 11.02
C ALA A 26 -6.48 31.04 10.23
N TYR A 27 -6.27 29.75 9.98
CA TYR A 27 -7.27 28.89 9.37
C TYR A 27 -8.53 28.76 10.24
N ALA A 28 -8.39 28.67 11.56
CA ALA A 28 -9.53 28.56 12.47
C ALA A 28 -10.47 29.79 12.45
N ARG A 29 -9.99 30.97 12.02
CA ARG A 29 -10.85 32.16 11.85
C ARG A 29 -11.76 32.09 10.62
N LEU A 30 -11.58 31.10 9.75
CA LEU A 30 -12.32 30.98 8.48
C LEU A 30 -13.67 30.28 8.64
N GLY A 31 -13.96 29.68 9.79
CA GLY A 31 -15.23 29.01 10.05
C GLY A 31 -15.37 28.59 11.51
N GLU A 32 -16.55 28.08 11.85
CA GLU A 32 -16.92 27.71 13.21
C GLU A 32 -16.71 26.21 13.50
N ALA A 33 -16.42 25.41 12.48
CA ALA A 33 -16.14 23.97 12.57
C ALA A 33 -15.13 23.55 11.51
N PHE A 34 -14.42 22.44 11.75
CA PHE A 34 -13.46 21.87 10.82
C PHE A 34 -13.88 20.45 10.41
N VAL A 35 -13.79 20.14 9.13
CA VAL A 35 -14.02 18.80 8.60
C VAL A 35 -12.77 18.34 7.88
N LEU A 36 -12.14 17.27 8.38
CA LEU A 36 -11.03 16.63 7.70
C LEU A 36 -11.56 15.54 6.78
N ASP A 37 -11.57 15.83 5.47
CA ASP A 37 -12.01 14.88 4.44
C ASP A 37 -10.88 14.42 3.50
N ALA A 38 -9.63 14.52 3.97
CA ALA A 38 -8.42 14.27 3.21
C ALA A 38 -7.53 13.19 3.86
N PHE A 39 -7.97 11.93 3.83
CA PHE A 39 -7.24 10.79 4.43
C PHE A 39 -5.77 10.69 3.99
N GLY A 40 -5.47 10.93 2.71
CA GLY A 40 -4.10 10.94 2.18
C GLY A 40 -3.16 11.96 2.84
N SER A 41 -3.70 13.01 3.46
CA SER A 41 -2.94 14.03 4.19
C SER A 41 -2.90 13.76 5.70
N ALA A 42 -3.74 12.87 6.23
CA ALA A 42 -3.91 12.65 7.67
C ALA A 42 -2.67 12.08 8.38
N HIS A 43 -1.74 11.50 7.63
CA HIS A 43 -0.46 10.99 8.14
C HIS A 43 0.57 12.10 8.44
N ARG A 44 0.24 13.37 8.16
CA ARG A 44 1.14 14.51 8.36
C ARG A 44 0.61 15.45 9.44
N GLU A 45 1.51 15.85 10.33
CA GLU A 45 1.27 16.94 11.27
C GLU A 45 1.43 18.28 10.55
N HIS A 46 0.42 18.68 9.80
CA HIS A 46 0.39 19.98 9.12
C HIS A 46 -0.65 20.92 9.74
N ALA A 47 -0.49 22.23 9.52
CA ALA A 47 -1.39 23.24 10.05
C ALA A 47 -2.82 23.08 9.53
N SER A 48 -3.01 22.76 8.24
CA SER A 48 -4.32 22.51 7.64
C SER A 48 -4.96 21.15 7.98
N VAL A 49 -4.27 20.28 8.71
CA VAL A 49 -4.72 18.92 9.06
C VAL A 49 -4.88 18.79 10.57
N VAL A 50 -3.78 18.88 11.31
CA VAL A 50 -3.73 18.67 12.76
C VAL A 50 -3.89 19.98 13.50
N GLY A 51 -3.21 21.04 13.05
CA GLY A 51 -3.21 22.33 13.73
C GLY A 51 -4.61 22.91 13.86
N VAL A 52 -5.30 23.11 12.75
CA VAL A 52 -6.66 23.68 12.71
C VAL A 52 -7.68 22.78 13.43
N ALA A 53 -7.52 21.45 13.37
CA ALA A 53 -8.43 20.50 14.03
C ALA A 53 -8.40 20.63 15.57
N ARG A 54 -7.31 21.13 16.14
CA ARG A 54 -7.17 21.37 17.59
C ARG A 54 -7.78 22.71 18.04
N GLU A 55 -8.01 23.63 17.11
CA GLU A 55 -8.52 24.98 17.39
C GLU A 55 -10.05 25.08 17.25
N LEU A 56 -10.68 24.13 16.55
CA LEU A 56 -12.12 24.12 16.26
C LEU A 56 -12.76 22.78 16.63
N PRO A 57 -14.09 22.75 16.87
CA PRO A 57 -14.85 21.51 16.80
C PRO A 57 -14.58 20.81 15.47
N SER A 58 -14.03 19.61 15.52
CA SER A 58 -13.50 18.92 14.35
C SER A 58 -14.18 17.57 14.12
N TYR A 59 -14.38 17.23 12.85
CA TYR A 59 -15.13 16.05 12.42
C TYR A 59 -14.43 15.37 11.24
N ALA A 60 -14.65 14.06 11.11
CA ALA A 60 -14.30 13.34 9.89
C ALA A 60 -15.33 13.66 8.79
N GLY A 61 -14.85 13.93 7.58
CA GLY A 61 -15.71 13.93 6.40
C GLY A 61 -16.06 12.51 5.95
N LEU A 62 -16.90 12.41 4.90
CA LEU A 62 -17.42 11.12 4.41
C LEU A 62 -16.34 10.24 3.76
N LEU A 63 -15.37 10.84 3.05
CA LEU A 63 -14.25 10.12 2.45
C LEU A 63 -13.29 9.62 3.53
N MET A 64 -13.01 10.47 4.53
CA MET A 64 -12.20 10.11 5.69
C MET A 64 -12.84 8.96 6.47
N GLU A 65 -14.13 9.06 6.78
CA GLU A 65 -14.90 8.02 7.45
C GLU A 65 -14.85 6.70 6.68
N LYS A 66 -15.07 6.74 5.35
CA LYS A 66 -15.02 5.55 4.50
C LYS A 66 -13.65 4.87 4.53
N GLU A 67 -12.56 5.63 4.46
CA GLU A 67 -11.19 5.09 4.52
C GLU A 67 -10.91 4.43 5.88
N VAL A 68 -11.26 5.10 6.98
CA VAL A 68 -11.06 4.57 8.34
C VAL A 68 -11.88 3.29 8.57
N LYS A 69 -13.14 3.25 8.12
CA LYS A 69 -13.97 2.02 8.14
C LYS A 69 -13.30 0.89 7.37
N ALA A 70 -12.91 1.18 6.13
CA ALA A 70 -12.45 0.16 5.22
C ALA A 70 -11.12 -0.47 5.65
N LEU A 71 -10.17 0.37 6.10
CA LEU A 71 -8.86 -0.08 6.58
C LEU A 71 -8.91 -0.59 8.01
N GLY A 72 -9.75 0.00 8.88
CA GLY A 72 -10.00 -0.49 10.24
C GLY A 72 -10.54 -1.92 10.24
N ARG A 73 -11.43 -2.26 9.30
CA ARG A 73 -11.92 -3.64 9.13
C ARG A 73 -10.77 -4.64 8.92
N LEU A 74 -9.71 -4.26 8.20
CA LEU A 74 -8.54 -5.13 7.98
C LEU A 74 -7.75 -5.41 9.27
N LEU A 75 -7.72 -4.45 10.20
CA LEU A 75 -6.93 -4.55 11.44
C LEU A 75 -7.66 -5.27 12.57
N HIS A 76 -8.99 -5.11 12.66
CA HIS A 76 -9.77 -5.53 13.82
C HIS A 76 -10.63 -6.76 13.56
N HIS A 77 -11.31 -6.81 12.41
CA HIS A 77 -12.30 -7.86 12.10
C HIS A 77 -12.23 -8.35 10.63
N PRO A 78 -11.06 -8.80 10.15
CA PRO A 78 -10.99 -9.40 8.83
C PRO A 78 -11.63 -10.79 8.83
N GLU A 79 -12.42 -11.10 7.80
CA GLU A 79 -12.85 -12.47 7.55
C GLU A 79 -11.67 -13.29 7.02
N ARG A 80 -11.54 -14.52 7.51
CA ARG A 80 -10.43 -15.40 7.17
C ARG A 80 -10.80 -16.41 6.07
N PRO A 81 -9.88 -16.77 5.16
CA PRO A 81 -8.46 -16.38 5.14
C PRO A 81 -8.22 -14.91 4.76
N PHE A 82 -7.40 -14.21 5.53
CA PHE A 82 -6.97 -12.85 5.26
C PHE A 82 -5.58 -12.87 4.61
N TRP A 83 -5.51 -12.43 3.36
CA TRP A 83 -4.26 -12.31 2.61
C TRP A 83 -3.82 -10.87 2.41
N VAL A 84 -2.51 -10.67 2.36
CA VAL A 84 -1.89 -9.39 2.00
C VAL A 84 -0.99 -9.59 0.78
N VAL A 85 -1.11 -8.71 -0.21
CA VAL A 85 -0.23 -8.66 -1.39
C VAL A 85 0.52 -7.34 -1.35
N LEU A 86 1.84 -7.39 -1.30
CA LEU A 86 2.70 -6.21 -1.28
C LEU A 86 3.63 -6.21 -2.49
N GLY A 87 3.82 -5.02 -3.07
CA GLY A 87 4.73 -4.81 -4.17
C GLY A 87 5.44 -3.47 -4.09
N GLY A 88 6.16 -3.13 -5.16
CA GLY A 88 6.95 -1.91 -5.28
C GLY A 88 8.45 -2.15 -5.29
N ALA A 89 9.20 -1.05 -5.37
CA ALA A 89 10.64 -1.07 -5.64
C ALA A 89 11.50 -1.29 -4.39
N LYS A 90 11.06 -0.77 -3.24
CA LYS A 90 11.88 -0.72 -2.00
C LYS A 90 11.19 -1.47 -0.88
N VAL A 91 11.94 -2.36 -0.22
CA VAL A 91 11.48 -3.01 1.01
C VAL A 91 11.41 -1.98 2.15
N SER A 92 12.29 -0.97 2.16
CA SER A 92 12.33 0.05 3.21
C SER A 92 11.00 0.77 3.42
N ASP A 93 10.21 0.96 2.36
CA ASP A 93 8.90 1.60 2.39
C ASP A 93 7.77 0.69 2.89
N LYS A 94 8.05 -0.59 3.18
CA LYS A 94 7.05 -1.63 3.50
C LYS A 94 7.37 -2.44 4.77
N ILE A 95 8.56 -2.29 5.36
CA ILE A 95 8.99 -3.04 6.56
C ILE A 95 7.94 -2.97 7.67
N GLY A 96 7.57 -1.75 8.11
CA GLY A 96 6.68 -1.58 9.26
C GLY A 96 5.31 -2.23 9.03
N VAL A 97 4.80 -2.15 7.80
CA VAL A 97 3.55 -2.81 7.41
C VAL A 97 3.69 -4.33 7.42
N ILE A 98 4.80 -4.89 6.93
CA ILE A 98 5.04 -6.34 6.98
C ILE A 98 5.11 -6.79 8.44
N GLU A 99 5.89 -6.12 9.28
CA GLU A 99 6.04 -6.46 10.70
C GLU A 99 4.70 -6.39 11.46
N SER A 100 3.87 -5.38 11.17
CA SER A 100 2.56 -5.21 11.81
C SER A 100 1.53 -6.25 11.35
N LEU A 101 1.50 -6.56 10.05
CA LEU A 101 0.46 -7.41 9.45
C LEU A 101 0.80 -8.90 9.45
N LEU A 102 2.08 -9.28 9.36
CA LEU A 102 2.50 -10.68 9.33
C LEU A 102 1.89 -11.55 10.46
N PRO A 103 1.82 -11.11 11.74
CA PRO A 103 1.17 -11.90 12.78
C PRO A 103 -0.37 -11.95 12.69
N ARG A 104 -0.99 -11.07 11.88
CA ARG A 104 -2.45 -10.92 11.80
C ARG A 104 -3.06 -11.64 10.59
N VAL A 105 -2.30 -11.77 9.51
CA VAL A 105 -2.73 -12.38 8.25
C VAL A 105 -2.66 -13.91 8.29
N ASP A 106 -3.34 -14.56 7.35
CA ASP A 106 -3.23 -16.00 7.08
C ASP A 106 -2.20 -16.29 5.98
N GLY A 107 -1.81 -15.28 5.21
CA GLY A 107 -0.73 -15.37 4.24
C GLY A 107 -0.35 -14.02 3.67
N MET A 108 0.86 -13.93 3.13
CA MET A 108 1.36 -12.74 2.46
C MET A 108 2.09 -13.12 1.17
N ALA A 109 1.90 -12.33 0.12
CA ALA A 109 2.63 -12.43 -1.14
C ALA A 109 3.42 -11.14 -1.37
N ILE A 110 4.71 -11.26 -1.69
CA ILE A 110 5.59 -10.13 -1.98
C ILE A 110 6.04 -10.22 -3.44
N GLY A 111 5.77 -9.16 -4.21
CA GLY A 111 6.25 -8.98 -5.57
C GLY A 111 7.03 -7.68 -5.75
N GLY A 112 7.21 -7.26 -7.00
CA GLY A 112 7.98 -6.05 -7.34
C GLY A 112 9.47 -6.21 -7.05
N ALA A 113 10.21 -5.13 -7.25
CA ALA A 113 11.67 -5.17 -7.08
C ALA A 113 12.10 -5.43 -5.62
N MET A 114 11.27 -5.06 -4.64
CA MET A 114 11.53 -5.35 -3.23
C MET A 114 11.70 -6.85 -2.93
N ALA A 115 11.08 -7.73 -3.73
CA ALA A 115 11.21 -9.17 -3.59
C ALA A 115 12.66 -9.66 -3.80
N PHE A 116 13.46 -8.97 -4.63
CA PHE A 116 14.85 -9.36 -4.87
C PHE A 116 15.74 -9.16 -3.63
N THR A 117 15.40 -8.25 -2.72
CA THR A 117 16.08 -8.14 -1.42
C THR A 117 15.86 -9.40 -0.58
N PHE A 118 14.64 -9.95 -0.58
CA PHE A 118 14.34 -11.22 0.11
C PHE A 118 15.02 -12.41 -0.57
N LEU A 119 14.96 -12.49 -1.90
CA LEU A 119 15.58 -13.57 -2.66
C LEU A 119 17.11 -13.59 -2.49
N LYS A 120 17.76 -12.42 -2.54
CA LYS A 120 19.20 -12.29 -2.28
C LYS A 120 19.55 -12.64 -0.84
N ALA A 121 18.74 -12.21 0.14
CA ALA A 121 18.93 -12.55 1.55
C ALA A 121 18.84 -14.07 1.81
N ALA A 122 18.00 -14.78 1.03
CA ALA A 122 17.89 -16.24 1.06
C ALA A 122 19.01 -16.99 0.29
N GLY A 123 19.98 -16.27 -0.29
CA GLY A 123 21.11 -16.83 -1.02
C GLY A 123 20.91 -16.94 -2.54
N GLY A 124 19.82 -16.39 -3.09
CA GLY A 124 19.55 -16.38 -4.52
C GLY A 124 20.45 -15.43 -5.32
N GLN A 125 20.68 -15.76 -6.58
CA GLN A 125 21.36 -14.92 -7.56
C GLN A 125 20.34 -14.05 -8.31
N VAL A 126 20.39 -12.74 -8.10
CA VAL A 126 19.38 -11.80 -8.62
C VAL A 126 19.91 -10.86 -9.72
N GLY A 127 21.07 -11.16 -10.30
CA GLY A 127 21.66 -10.40 -11.40
C GLY A 127 21.84 -8.91 -11.07
N ALA A 128 21.39 -8.04 -11.98
CA ALA A 128 21.36 -6.59 -11.85
C ALA A 128 20.03 -6.05 -11.30
N SER A 129 19.19 -6.90 -10.70
CA SER A 129 17.91 -6.47 -10.12
C SER A 129 18.11 -5.50 -8.96
N LEU A 130 17.12 -4.63 -8.75
CA LEU A 130 17.18 -3.65 -7.66
C LEU A 130 17.13 -4.36 -6.30
N VAL A 131 18.10 -4.07 -5.44
CA VAL A 131 18.22 -4.62 -4.09
C VAL A 131 18.63 -3.54 -3.11
N GLU A 132 18.09 -3.59 -1.90
CA GLU A 132 18.55 -2.79 -0.76
C GLU A 132 19.51 -3.64 0.10
N ASP A 133 20.81 -3.57 -0.20
CA ASP A 133 21.83 -4.39 0.46
C ASP A 133 21.89 -4.15 1.99
N ASP A 134 21.58 -2.94 2.44
CA ASP A 134 21.51 -2.58 3.87
C ASP A 134 20.27 -3.18 4.58
N LYS A 135 19.37 -3.83 3.85
CA LYS A 135 18.14 -4.46 4.37
C LYS A 135 18.13 -5.98 4.27
N LEU A 136 19.20 -6.63 3.79
CA LEU A 136 19.25 -8.09 3.64
C LEU A 136 19.04 -8.85 4.96
N GLU A 137 19.71 -8.40 6.03
CA GLU A 137 19.56 -9.04 7.35
C GLU A 137 18.12 -8.94 7.86
N LEU A 138 17.48 -7.78 7.64
CA LEU A 138 16.09 -7.57 8.00
C LEU A 138 15.14 -8.44 7.18
N ALA A 139 15.33 -8.52 5.86
CA ALA A 139 14.54 -9.39 4.99
C ALA A 139 14.64 -10.86 5.44
N LEU A 140 15.84 -11.31 5.82
CA LEU A 140 16.03 -12.66 6.38
C LEU A 140 15.26 -12.85 7.68
N ARG A 141 15.33 -11.89 8.61
CA ARG A 141 14.55 -11.94 9.87
C ARG A 141 13.05 -12.01 9.62
N LEU A 142 12.53 -11.30 8.62
CA LEU A 142 11.10 -11.35 8.25
C LEU A 142 10.71 -12.72 7.68
N LEU A 143 11.58 -13.35 6.88
CA LEU A 143 11.38 -14.73 6.39
C LEU A 143 11.35 -15.72 7.55
N ASP A 144 12.30 -15.62 8.47
CA ASP A 144 12.36 -16.48 9.66
C ASP A 144 11.13 -16.26 10.55
N ARG A 145 10.71 -15.01 10.74
CA ARG A 145 9.52 -14.68 11.50
C ARG A 145 8.25 -15.27 10.89
N ALA A 146 8.12 -15.26 9.57
CA ALA A 146 7.00 -15.89 8.88
C ALA A 146 6.96 -17.40 9.13
N ARG A 147 8.13 -18.07 9.10
CA ARG A 147 8.27 -19.50 9.43
C ARG A 147 7.92 -19.81 10.88
N GLU A 148 8.39 -19.00 11.82
CA GLU A 148 8.07 -19.15 13.25
C GLU A 148 6.58 -19.04 13.54
N LEU A 149 5.88 -18.18 12.79
CA LEU A 149 4.44 -17.94 12.92
C LEU A 149 3.59 -18.93 12.12
N ASP A 150 4.22 -19.86 11.39
CA ASP A 150 3.56 -20.78 10.45
C ASP A 150 2.68 -20.02 9.43
N LYS A 151 3.20 -18.89 8.93
CA LYS A 151 2.51 -18.05 7.95
C LYS A 151 3.17 -18.20 6.57
N PRO A 152 2.40 -18.54 5.52
CA PRO A 152 2.92 -18.56 4.17
C PRO A 152 3.31 -17.14 3.75
N LEU A 153 4.60 -16.95 3.49
CA LEU A 153 5.16 -15.76 2.88
C LEU A 153 5.69 -16.12 1.49
N LEU A 154 4.91 -15.81 0.46
CA LEU A 154 5.20 -16.14 -0.92
C LEU A 154 6.12 -15.10 -1.55
N LEU A 155 7.21 -15.57 -2.13
CA LEU A 155 8.11 -14.80 -2.99
C LEU A 155 7.98 -15.29 -4.44
N PRO A 156 8.42 -14.50 -5.43
CA PRO A 156 8.43 -14.94 -6.82
C PRO A 156 9.31 -16.19 -6.99
N SER A 157 8.80 -17.19 -7.71
CA SER A 157 9.56 -18.37 -8.13
C SER A 157 10.23 -18.16 -9.48
N ASP A 158 9.63 -17.33 -10.32
CA ASP A 158 10.11 -16.94 -11.64
C ASP A 158 9.84 -15.46 -11.90
N VAL A 159 10.62 -14.86 -12.79
CA VAL A 159 10.53 -13.44 -13.14
C VAL A 159 10.67 -13.25 -14.64
N VAL A 160 10.04 -12.20 -15.15
CA VAL A 160 10.33 -11.66 -16.47
C VAL A 160 11.54 -10.74 -16.33
N ALA A 161 12.67 -11.14 -16.91
CA ALA A 161 13.91 -10.38 -16.87
C ALA A 161 14.20 -9.70 -18.21
N ALA A 162 14.87 -8.56 -18.15
CA ALA A 162 15.43 -7.87 -19.31
C ALA A 162 16.77 -7.20 -18.94
N GLN A 163 17.50 -6.69 -19.94
CA GLN A 163 18.74 -5.92 -19.69
C GLN A 163 18.51 -4.41 -19.61
N ALA A 164 17.30 -3.94 -19.93
CA ALA A 164 16.93 -2.53 -19.89
C ALA A 164 15.42 -2.37 -19.64
N ILE A 165 15.03 -1.29 -18.95
CA ILE A 165 13.65 -0.90 -18.71
C ILE A 165 13.17 -0.08 -19.91
N ARG A 166 12.60 -0.74 -20.92
CA ARG A 166 11.99 -0.13 -22.11
C ARG A 166 11.07 -1.14 -22.81
N GLU A 167 10.12 -0.65 -23.61
CA GLU A 167 9.08 -1.47 -24.24
C GLU A 167 9.61 -2.53 -25.20
N GLU A 168 10.67 -2.23 -25.95
CA GLU A 168 11.24 -3.15 -26.94
C GLU A 168 12.43 -3.95 -26.41
N ALA A 169 12.58 -4.06 -25.09
CA ALA A 169 13.64 -4.87 -24.50
C ALA A 169 13.41 -6.36 -24.79
N GLU A 170 14.49 -7.10 -25.08
CA GLU A 170 14.41 -8.56 -25.12
C GLU A 170 14.10 -9.07 -23.70
N THR A 171 13.01 -9.83 -23.57
CA THR A 171 12.57 -10.40 -22.30
C THR A 171 12.80 -11.90 -22.25
N ARG A 172 13.13 -12.43 -21.07
CA ARG A 172 13.22 -13.87 -20.81
C ARG A 172 12.56 -14.19 -19.47
N VAL A 173 11.87 -15.33 -19.40
CA VAL A 173 11.39 -15.87 -18.13
C VAL A 173 12.50 -16.72 -17.53
N VAL A 174 12.91 -16.42 -16.30
CA VAL A 174 14.00 -17.11 -15.59
C VAL A 174 13.58 -17.37 -14.14
N PRO A 175 14.18 -18.36 -13.45
CA PRO A 175 14.00 -18.52 -12.01
C PRO A 175 14.38 -17.25 -11.26
N ALA A 176 13.58 -16.88 -10.26
CA ALA A 176 13.75 -15.62 -9.54
C ALA A 176 15.05 -15.58 -8.69
N ASP A 177 15.57 -16.75 -8.33
CA ASP A 177 16.81 -16.96 -7.58
C ASP A 177 18.02 -17.30 -8.47
N ALA A 178 17.86 -17.25 -9.80
CA ALA A 178 18.91 -17.53 -10.78
C ALA A 178 18.86 -16.54 -11.97
N VAL A 179 18.65 -15.26 -11.68
CA VAL A 179 18.66 -14.20 -12.70
C VAL A 179 20.09 -14.04 -13.24
N PRO A 180 20.30 -14.14 -14.56
CA PRO A 180 21.64 -14.05 -15.15
C PRO A 180 22.34 -12.71 -14.90
N GLU A 181 23.66 -12.71 -14.90
CA GLU A 181 24.46 -11.48 -14.81
C GLU A 181 24.12 -10.51 -15.95
N GLY A 182 23.97 -9.23 -15.62
CA GLY A 182 23.57 -8.18 -16.56
C GLY A 182 22.08 -8.18 -16.92
N TRP A 183 21.29 -9.12 -16.41
CA TRP A 183 19.83 -9.11 -16.49
C TRP A 183 19.23 -8.68 -15.15
N MET A 184 18.08 -8.02 -15.20
CA MET A 184 17.31 -7.62 -14.02
C MET A 184 15.89 -8.15 -14.16
N GLY A 185 15.31 -8.66 -13.07
CA GLY A 185 13.90 -9.02 -13.03
C GLY A 185 13.04 -7.76 -12.91
N LEU A 186 12.07 -7.64 -13.82
CA LEU A 186 11.26 -6.44 -13.99
C LEU A 186 9.76 -6.68 -13.76
N ASP A 187 9.33 -7.93 -13.72
CA ASP A 187 7.96 -8.32 -13.37
C ASP A 187 7.93 -9.78 -12.89
N ILE A 188 6.86 -10.20 -12.21
CA ILE A 188 6.66 -11.60 -11.82
C ILE A 188 6.39 -12.47 -13.05
N GLY A 189 6.99 -13.66 -13.07
CA GLY A 189 6.83 -14.62 -14.16
C GLY A 189 5.49 -15.36 -14.12
N PRO A 190 5.15 -16.11 -15.17
CA PRO A 190 3.88 -16.83 -15.28
C PRO A 190 3.64 -17.82 -14.13
N ALA A 191 4.66 -18.54 -13.65
CA ALA A 191 4.47 -19.51 -12.56
C ALA A 191 4.15 -18.78 -11.24
N THR A 192 4.77 -17.64 -11.00
CA THR A 192 4.51 -16.79 -9.83
C THR A 192 3.10 -16.20 -9.88
N ARG A 193 2.64 -15.75 -11.06
CA ARG A 193 1.27 -15.24 -11.25
C ARG A 193 0.23 -16.30 -10.89
N GLU A 194 0.43 -17.53 -11.38
CA GLU A 194 -0.43 -18.66 -11.07
C GLU A 194 -0.40 -19.02 -9.58
N ALA A 195 0.78 -19.07 -8.97
CA ALA A 195 0.95 -19.34 -7.55
C ALA A 195 0.25 -18.30 -6.66
N PHE A 196 0.39 -17.01 -7.00
CA PHE A 196 -0.28 -15.93 -6.27
C PHE A 196 -1.80 -16.02 -6.41
N ALA A 197 -2.31 -16.21 -7.64
CA ALA A 197 -3.75 -16.36 -7.87
C ALA A 197 -4.33 -17.58 -7.12
N SER A 198 -3.61 -18.70 -7.13
CA SER A 198 -3.99 -19.93 -6.42
C SER A 198 -4.01 -19.74 -4.91
N ALA A 199 -3.00 -19.06 -4.34
CA ALA A 199 -2.94 -18.79 -2.91
C ALA A 199 -4.06 -17.85 -2.43
N LEU A 200 -4.47 -16.92 -3.27
CA LEU A 200 -5.58 -16.00 -3.01
C LEU A 200 -6.95 -16.65 -3.22
N ALA A 201 -7.02 -17.83 -3.86
CA ALA A 201 -8.27 -18.53 -4.09
C ALA A 201 -8.92 -18.92 -2.76
N GLY A 202 -10.15 -18.45 -2.53
CA GLY A 202 -10.89 -18.70 -1.30
C GLY A 202 -10.53 -17.77 -0.14
N ALA A 203 -9.64 -16.79 -0.33
CA ALA A 203 -9.49 -15.69 0.61
C ALA A 203 -10.84 -14.99 0.82
N ARG A 204 -11.10 -14.56 2.06
CA ARG A 204 -12.30 -13.80 2.43
C ARG A 204 -12.02 -12.32 2.64
N THR A 205 -10.77 -11.99 2.95
CA THR A 205 -10.27 -10.63 3.00
C THR A 205 -8.95 -10.55 2.24
N VAL A 206 -8.78 -9.52 1.41
CA VAL A 206 -7.48 -9.25 0.77
C VAL A 206 -7.14 -7.77 0.82
N PHE A 207 -5.91 -7.45 1.20
CA PHE A 207 -5.34 -6.12 1.03
C PHE A 207 -4.19 -6.17 0.02
N TRP A 208 -4.23 -5.30 -0.99
CA TRP A 208 -3.18 -5.19 -2.00
C TRP A 208 -2.60 -3.77 -2.05
N ASN A 209 -1.26 -3.67 -1.97
CA ASN A 209 -0.54 -2.42 -2.13
C ASN A 209 0.79 -2.58 -2.85
N GLY A 210 0.93 -1.94 -4.00
CA GLY A 210 2.14 -1.88 -4.81
C GLY A 210 2.14 -2.82 -6.01
N PRO A 211 2.81 -2.44 -7.11
CA PRO A 211 2.84 -3.22 -8.34
C PRO A 211 3.79 -4.43 -8.24
N MET A 212 3.57 -5.43 -9.10
CA MET A 212 4.38 -6.65 -9.14
C MET A 212 5.63 -6.53 -10.05
N GLY A 213 5.72 -5.44 -10.81
CA GLY A 213 6.79 -5.14 -11.75
C GLY A 213 6.87 -3.64 -12.04
N VAL A 214 7.62 -3.27 -13.08
CA VAL A 214 7.72 -1.89 -13.59
C VAL A 214 6.46 -1.56 -14.41
N PHE A 215 5.34 -1.37 -13.70
CA PHE A 215 4.00 -1.24 -14.27
C PHE A 215 3.86 -0.13 -15.32
N GLU A 216 4.65 0.93 -15.22
CA GLU A 216 4.64 2.06 -16.15
C GLU A 216 5.27 1.72 -17.51
N THR A 217 5.98 0.60 -17.61
CA THR A 217 6.70 0.18 -18.82
C THR A 217 6.24 -1.20 -19.26
N PRO A 218 5.30 -1.31 -20.22
CA PRO A 218 4.98 -2.58 -20.87
C PRO A 218 6.26 -3.22 -21.42
N PRO A 219 6.41 -4.56 -21.44
CA PRO A 219 5.46 -5.57 -20.99
C PRO A 219 5.57 -5.92 -19.48
N PHE A 220 6.25 -5.11 -18.67
CA PHE A 220 6.51 -5.36 -17.26
C PHE A 220 5.32 -5.02 -16.33
N ASP A 221 4.15 -4.79 -16.91
CA ASP A 221 2.88 -4.55 -16.26
C ASP A 221 2.03 -5.81 -16.11
N ALA A 222 2.29 -6.85 -16.88
CA ALA A 222 1.43 -8.02 -17.00
C ALA A 222 1.21 -8.78 -15.68
N GLY A 223 2.20 -8.86 -14.79
CA GLY A 223 2.04 -9.47 -13.46
C GLY A 223 1.17 -8.64 -12.53
N THR A 224 1.28 -7.31 -12.60
CA THR A 224 0.42 -6.39 -11.86
C THR A 224 -1.03 -6.52 -12.32
N LEU A 225 -1.25 -6.61 -13.64
CA LEU A 225 -2.58 -6.82 -14.21
C LEU A 225 -3.16 -8.19 -13.84
N ALA A 226 -2.35 -9.24 -13.83
CA ALA A 226 -2.79 -10.58 -13.42
C ALA A 226 -3.24 -10.63 -11.95
N VAL A 227 -2.53 -9.94 -11.04
CA VAL A 227 -2.96 -9.82 -9.64
C VAL A 227 -4.28 -9.04 -9.54
N ALA A 228 -4.40 -7.93 -10.27
CA ALA A 228 -5.66 -7.16 -10.30
C ALA A 228 -6.84 -7.98 -10.82
N GLU A 229 -6.64 -8.78 -11.88
CA GLU A 229 -7.62 -9.72 -12.42
C GLU A 229 -8.02 -10.79 -11.40
N ALA A 230 -7.05 -11.42 -10.74
CA ALA A 230 -7.30 -12.43 -9.73
C ALA A 230 -8.15 -11.87 -8.58
N LEU A 231 -7.79 -10.69 -8.05
CA LEU A 231 -8.51 -10.06 -6.96
C LEU A 231 -9.92 -9.61 -7.35
N ALA A 232 -10.10 -9.10 -8.57
CA ALA A 232 -11.40 -8.68 -9.07
C ALA A 232 -12.37 -9.84 -9.33
N ALA A 233 -11.87 -11.08 -9.38
CA ALA A 233 -12.66 -12.29 -9.54
C ALA A 233 -13.04 -12.96 -8.20
N LEU A 234 -12.51 -12.48 -7.06
CA LEU A 234 -12.80 -13.05 -5.75
C LEU A 234 -14.16 -12.60 -5.22
N ASP A 235 -14.87 -13.53 -4.60
CA ASP A 235 -16.01 -13.25 -3.71
C ASP A 235 -15.50 -13.00 -2.28
N ALA A 236 -14.84 -11.84 -2.10
CA ALA A 236 -14.10 -11.47 -0.91
C ALA A 236 -14.15 -9.97 -0.64
N TYR A 237 -13.91 -9.56 0.60
CA TYR A 237 -13.67 -8.16 0.92
C TYR A 237 -12.26 -7.74 0.45
N THR A 238 -12.20 -6.99 -0.64
CA THR A 238 -10.93 -6.61 -1.30
C THR A 238 -10.66 -5.11 -1.16
N VAL A 239 -9.47 -4.78 -0.66
CA VAL A 239 -8.99 -3.41 -0.52
C VAL A 239 -7.73 -3.23 -1.34
N VAL A 240 -7.73 -2.26 -2.24
CA VAL A 240 -6.52 -1.85 -2.98
C VAL A 240 -6.06 -0.48 -2.52
N GLY A 241 -4.74 -0.30 -2.37
CA GLY A 241 -4.13 0.98 -2.07
C GLY A 241 -2.80 1.17 -2.81
N GLY A 242 -2.29 2.41 -2.79
CA GLY A 242 -1.08 2.78 -3.51
C GLY A 242 -1.38 3.20 -4.96
N GLY A 243 -0.67 4.24 -5.44
CA GLY A 243 -0.97 4.88 -6.72
C GLY A 243 -0.98 3.91 -7.90
N ASP A 244 0.05 3.06 -8.02
CA ASP A 244 0.21 2.17 -9.18
C ASP A 244 -0.79 1.01 -9.17
N SER A 245 -1.07 0.42 -8.00
CA SER A 245 -2.09 -0.64 -7.89
C SER A 245 -3.49 -0.08 -8.20
N VAL A 246 -3.82 1.11 -7.72
CA VAL A 246 -5.08 1.79 -8.05
C VAL A 246 -5.14 2.13 -9.54
N ALA A 247 -4.04 2.60 -10.14
CA ALA A 247 -3.95 2.84 -11.57
C ALA A 247 -4.16 1.56 -12.40
N ALA A 248 -3.59 0.43 -11.97
CA ALA A 248 -3.79 -0.87 -12.60
C ALA A 248 -5.26 -1.32 -12.58
N VAL A 249 -5.92 -1.21 -11.42
CA VAL A 249 -7.36 -1.54 -11.28
C VAL A 249 -8.22 -0.66 -12.18
N ASN A 250 -7.93 0.64 -12.24
CA ASN A 250 -8.64 1.58 -13.10
C ASN A 250 -8.43 1.29 -14.59
N ARG A 251 -7.19 0.97 -15.00
CA ARG A 251 -6.86 0.65 -16.40
C ARG A 251 -7.60 -0.59 -16.90
N LEU A 252 -7.87 -1.56 -16.03
CA LEU A 252 -8.64 -2.76 -16.34
C LEU A 252 -10.17 -2.55 -16.24
N GLY A 253 -10.62 -1.41 -15.74
CA GLY A 253 -12.04 -1.16 -15.49
C GLY A 253 -12.62 -1.99 -14.34
N TYR A 254 -11.80 -2.37 -13.36
CA TYR A 254 -12.19 -3.25 -12.26
C TYR A 254 -12.47 -2.52 -10.95
N ALA A 255 -12.40 -1.19 -10.91
CA ALA A 255 -12.61 -0.41 -9.69
C ALA A 255 -13.90 -0.78 -8.94
N ASP A 256 -15.00 -0.96 -9.67
CA ASP A 256 -16.31 -1.33 -9.11
C ASP A 256 -16.37 -2.79 -8.60
N ARG A 257 -15.36 -3.61 -8.91
CA ARG A 257 -15.22 -4.99 -8.43
C ARG A 257 -14.40 -5.10 -7.15
N PHE A 258 -13.76 -4.01 -6.71
CA PHE A 258 -13.09 -3.95 -5.42
C PHE A 258 -14.05 -3.40 -4.36
N SER A 259 -13.99 -3.96 -3.15
CA SER A 259 -14.82 -3.47 -2.03
C SER A 259 -14.41 -2.06 -1.60
N HIS A 260 -13.12 -1.74 -1.67
CA HIS A 260 -12.62 -0.38 -1.43
C HIS A 260 -11.36 -0.08 -2.24
N VAL A 261 -11.34 1.10 -2.87
CA VAL A 261 -10.18 1.67 -3.57
C VAL A 261 -9.68 2.84 -2.75
N SER A 262 -8.57 2.63 -2.04
CA SER A 262 -8.02 3.63 -1.12
C SER A 262 -7.24 4.71 -1.87
N THR A 263 -7.55 5.95 -1.55
CA THR A 263 -6.91 7.18 -2.05
C THR A 263 -5.84 7.69 -1.08
N GLY A 264 -5.55 6.96 -0.01
CA GLY A 264 -4.61 7.38 1.03
C GLY A 264 -3.13 7.32 0.66
N GLY A 265 -2.77 6.58 -0.40
CA GLY A 265 -1.37 6.38 -0.77
C GLY A 265 -0.55 5.85 0.40
N GLY A 266 0.47 6.62 0.82
CA GLY A 266 1.29 6.28 2.00
C GLY A 266 0.52 6.31 3.32
N ALA A 267 -0.55 7.11 3.44
CA ALA A 267 -1.35 7.16 4.66
C ALA A 267 -2.03 5.83 4.97
N SER A 268 -2.46 5.08 3.95
CA SER A 268 -3.10 3.77 4.14
C SER A 268 -2.11 2.75 4.72
N LEU A 269 -0.85 2.80 4.30
CA LEU A 269 0.21 1.95 4.84
C LEU A 269 0.54 2.33 6.28
N GLU A 270 0.73 3.61 6.56
CA GLU A 270 1.04 4.09 7.91
C GLU A 270 -0.12 3.81 8.89
N PHE A 271 -1.37 3.89 8.42
CA PHE A 271 -2.53 3.50 9.20
C PHE A 271 -2.53 2.00 9.51
N LEU A 272 -2.19 1.13 8.56
CA LEU A 272 -2.09 -0.31 8.80
C LEU A 272 -0.91 -0.69 9.69
N GLU A 273 0.18 0.07 9.63
CA GLU A 273 1.34 -0.08 10.51
C GLU A 273 0.98 0.29 11.95
N ARG A 274 0.37 1.47 12.16
CA ARG A 274 0.23 2.11 13.48
C ARG A 274 -1.16 1.95 14.11
N GLY A 275 -2.18 1.66 13.32
CA GLY A 275 -3.58 1.63 13.71
C GLY A 275 -4.27 2.99 13.81
N THR A 276 -3.53 4.09 13.62
CA THR A 276 -4.05 5.47 13.65
C THR A 276 -3.10 6.40 12.86
N LEU A 277 -3.50 7.67 12.69
CA LEU A 277 -2.71 8.72 12.04
C LEU A 277 -2.84 10.04 12.84
N PRO A 278 -1.86 10.95 12.79
CA PRO A 278 -1.93 12.23 13.52
C PRO A 278 -3.20 13.04 13.24
N GLY A 279 -3.67 13.06 12.00
CA GLY A 279 -4.91 13.71 11.61
C GLY A 279 -6.16 13.03 12.17
N ILE A 280 -6.15 11.71 12.38
CA ILE A 280 -7.25 10.97 13.03
C ILE A 280 -7.26 11.25 14.53
N GLU A 281 -6.09 11.22 15.16
CA GLU A 281 -5.94 11.54 16.58
C GLU A 281 -6.39 12.98 16.89
N ALA A 282 -6.11 13.91 15.98
CA ALA A 282 -6.52 15.31 16.12
C ALA A 282 -8.05 15.49 16.11
N LEU A 283 -8.81 14.53 15.58
CA LEU A 283 -10.29 14.53 15.60
C LEU A 283 -10.86 13.98 16.93
N GLY A 284 -10.01 13.67 17.92
CA GLY A 284 -10.42 13.06 19.19
C GLY A 284 -10.34 11.53 19.19
N GLY A 285 -9.74 10.93 18.16
CA GLY A 285 -9.75 9.49 17.93
C GLY A 285 -11.03 9.06 17.22
N LEU A 286 -10.88 8.35 16.11
CA LEU A 286 -11.98 7.62 15.49
C LEU A 286 -11.73 6.16 15.81
N SER A 287 -12.41 5.58 16.79
CA SER A 287 -12.37 4.13 16.89
C SER A 287 -13.19 3.52 15.74
N PRO A 288 -12.72 2.46 15.08
CA PRO A 288 -13.53 1.73 14.10
C PRO A 288 -14.86 1.24 14.67
N GLU A 289 -14.98 1.10 16.00
CA GLU A 289 -16.20 0.75 16.72
C GLU A 289 -17.19 1.93 16.85
N GLU A 290 -16.72 3.16 17.08
CA GLU A 290 -17.56 4.39 17.12
C GLU A 290 -18.10 4.79 15.75
N VAL A 291 -17.55 4.19 14.70
CA VAL A 291 -17.83 4.50 13.31
C VAL A 291 -18.69 3.38 12.67
N ALA A 292 -18.93 2.26 13.35
CA ALA A 292 -19.89 1.25 12.92
C ALA A 292 -21.34 1.78 13.00
N PRO A 293 -22.22 1.45 12.03
CA PRO A 293 -23.63 1.85 12.08
C PRO A 293 -24.40 1.24 13.26
#